data_AF-A0A4Z0HIC4-F1
#
_entry.id   AF-A0A4Z0HIC4-F1
#
_cell.length_a   1.000
_cell.length_b   1.000
_cell.length_c   1.000
_cell.angle_alpha   90.00
_cell.angle_beta   90.00
_cell.angle_gamma   90.00
#
_symmetry.space_group_name_H-M   'P 1'
#
loop_
_entity.id
_entity.type
_entity.pdbx_description
1 polymer ?
#
loop_
_entity_poly.entity_id
_entity_poly.type
_entity_poly.pdbx_seq_one_letter_code
_entity_poly.pdbx_strand_id
1 'polypeptide(L)'
;MISPTKAFTGAIPLAALLSVTACGGTQQAAKTSPAEASSTAASTTQALDTESTSAPATNSATALPESCTATPAGAFGLTRVDLTPAAGHSDGAKTVRWTTNSPMPVTGTVAFTLVSGTIMRGVKFNDGALIANYVFHPTVAPQDNLTIPPQTDGNTVSALIPAAAVAELGSTWSADVEVDAESTGKCVP
;
A
#
# COMPACT_ATOMS: atom_id res chain seq x y z
N MET A 1 -28.70 53.88 2.84
CA MET A 1 -29.54 52.84 2.24
C MET A 1 -29.35 51.57 3.07
N ILE A 2 -30.39 51.16 3.77
CA ILE A 2 -30.40 50.03 4.71
C ILE A 2 -31.02 48.86 3.93
N SER A 3 -30.32 47.74 3.81
CA SER A 3 -30.85 46.51 3.21
C SER A 3 -30.76 45.33 4.18
N PRO A 4 -31.73 44.40 4.13
CA PRO A 4 -32.20 43.71 5.31
C PRO A 4 -31.53 42.35 5.57
N THR A 5 -31.40 42.06 6.86
CA THR A 5 -31.02 40.79 7.47
C THR A 5 -32.02 39.69 7.10
N LYS A 6 -31.55 38.62 6.44
CA LYS A 6 -32.33 37.38 6.26
C LYS A 6 -32.16 36.49 7.49
N ALA A 7 -33.24 36.28 8.22
CA ALA A 7 -33.37 35.22 9.21
C ALA A 7 -33.61 33.88 8.47
N PHE A 8 -32.80 32.87 8.78
CA PHE A 8 -33.09 31.48 8.41
C PHE A 8 -33.53 30.71 9.64
N THR A 9 -34.78 30.28 9.58
CA THR A 9 -35.51 29.53 10.59
C THR A 9 -35.37 28.04 10.28
N GLY A 10 -34.80 27.28 11.23
CA GLY A 10 -35.26 25.95 11.64
C GLY A 10 -35.15 24.76 10.68
N ALA A 11 -34.38 23.75 11.10
CA ALA A 11 -34.84 22.37 11.14
C ALA A 11 -34.09 21.62 12.25
N ILE A 12 -34.85 21.06 13.19
CA ILE A 12 -34.37 20.27 14.33
C ILE A 12 -34.02 18.87 13.80
N PRO A 13 -32.82 18.33 14.02
CA PRO A 13 -32.48 16.97 13.59
C PRO A 13 -33.23 15.95 14.46
N LEU A 14 -33.91 15.03 13.77
CA LEU A 14 -34.54 13.85 14.36
C LEU A 14 -33.42 12.86 14.76
N ALA A 15 -33.15 12.74 16.05
CA ALA A 15 -32.18 11.79 16.58
C ALA A 15 -32.74 10.36 16.50
N ALA A 16 -32.17 9.54 15.61
CA ALA A 16 -32.42 8.10 15.58
C ALA A 16 -31.52 7.41 16.61
N LEU A 17 -32.12 6.97 17.72
CA LEU A 17 -31.48 6.10 18.72
C LEU A 17 -31.38 4.68 18.13
N LEU A 18 -30.20 4.31 17.62
CA LEU A 18 -29.86 2.95 17.26
C LEU A 18 -29.35 2.20 18.51
N SER A 19 -30.18 1.32 19.03
CA SER A 19 -29.86 0.39 20.12
C SER A 19 -28.85 -0.66 19.61
N VAL A 20 -27.57 -0.48 19.90
CA VAL A 20 -26.56 -1.53 19.67
C VAL A 20 -26.65 -2.53 20.82
N THR A 21 -27.30 -3.66 20.58
CA THR A 21 -27.22 -4.83 21.46
C THR A 21 -25.81 -5.38 21.42
N ALA A 22 -25.03 -5.05 22.45
CA ALA A 22 -23.74 -5.63 22.74
C ALA A 22 -23.90 -7.12 23.07
N CYS A 23 -23.55 -7.99 22.14
CA CYS A 23 -23.37 -9.41 22.41
C CYS A 23 -22.01 -9.59 23.10
N GLY A 24 -22.05 -9.63 24.44
CA GLY A 24 -20.92 -9.97 25.28
C GLY A 24 -20.52 -11.44 25.08
N GLY A 25 -19.25 -11.66 24.75
CA GLY A 25 -18.61 -12.96 24.75
C GLY A 25 -17.27 -12.87 25.50
N THR A 26 -17.33 -13.01 26.82
CA THR A 26 -16.18 -13.31 27.67
C THR A 26 -15.68 -14.74 27.37
N GLN A 27 -14.37 -14.92 27.17
CA GLN A 27 -13.50 -15.70 28.07
C GLN A 27 -12.15 -16.02 27.42
N GLN A 28 -11.14 -15.37 27.97
CA GLN A 28 -9.80 -15.82 28.27
C GLN A 28 -9.55 -17.34 28.15
N ALA A 29 -8.62 -17.71 27.27
CA ALA A 29 -7.82 -18.92 27.42
C ALA A 29 -6.34 -18.55 27.15
N ALA A 30 -5.63 -18.20 28.22
CA ALA A 30 -4.17 -18.18 28.22
C ALA A 30 -3.70 -19.63 28.07
N LYS A 31 -3.06 -19.95 26.94
CA LYS A 31 -2.37 -21.22 26.74
C LYS A 31 -0.87 -20.98 26.75
N THR A 32 -0.30 -21.07 27.95
CA THR A 32 1.12 -21.37 28.14
C THR A 32 1.40 -22.77 27.61
N SER A 33 2.44 -22.92 26.79
CA SER A 33 3.02 -24.21 26.45
C SER A 33 4.55 -24.09 26.42
N PRO A 34 5.27 -25.11 26.90
CA PRO A 34 6.63 -24.99 27.40
C PRO A 34 7.69 -24.96 26.29
N ALA A 35 8.84 -24.38 26.66
CA ALA A 35 10.10 -24.61 25.99
C ALA A 35 10.51 -26.09 26.09
N GLU A 36 10.95 -26.67 24.98
CA GLU A 36 11.76 -27.89 25.00
C GLU A 36 12.75 -27.88 23.84
N ALA A 37 13.82 -28.62 24.05
CA ALA A 37 15.16 -28.35 23.60
C ALA A 37 15.51 -28.87 22.19
N SER A 38 16.56 -28.27 21.64
CA SER A 38 17.73 -28.94 21.04
C SER A 38 17.51 -30.20 20.19
N SER A 39 17.85 -30.13 18.90
CA SER A 39 18.53 -31.26 18.25
C SER A 39 19.40 -30.84 17.07
N THR A 40 20.57 -31.45 17.03
CA THR A 40 21.73 -31.20 16.19
C THR A 40 21.77 -32.18 15.01
N ALA A 41 22.23 -31.69 13.86
CA ALA A 41 22.85 -32.39 12.73
C ALA A 41 22.04 -33.39 11.88
N ALA A 42 22.05 -33.16 10.56
CA ALA A 42 22.71 -34.07 9.61
C ALA A 42 22.82 -33.41 8.22
N SER A 43 24.06 -33.16 7.79
CA SER A 43 24.40 -32.93 6.39
C SER A 43 24.09 -34.18 5.58
N THR A 44 23.30 -34.04 4.51
CA THR A 44 23.27 -35.03 3.42
C THR A 44 23.55 -34.30 2.12
N THR A 45 24.79 -34.43 1.66
CA THR A 45 25.23 -34.05 0.33
C THR A 45 24.72 -35.12 -0.66
N GLN A 46 23.77 -34.78 -1.51
CA GLN A 46 23.53 -35.52 -2.75
C GLN A 46 23.80 -34.60 -3.93
N ALA A 47 24.94 -34.85 -4.57
CA ALA A 47 25.25 -34.36 -5.89
C ALA A 47 24.47 -35.22 -6.89
N LEU A 48 23.52 -34.60 -7.60
CA LEU A 48 23.01 -35.13 -8.86
C LEU A 48 23.40 -34.13 -9.94
N ASP A 49 24.51 -34.44 -10.62
CA ASP A 49 24.91 -33.78 -11.85
C ASP A 49 23.92 -34.19 -12.95
N THR A 50 22.99 -33.29 -13.26
CA THR A 50 22.27 -33.31 -14.53
C THR A 50 22.65 -32.04 -15.28
N GLU A 51 23.68 -32.16 -16.10
CA GLU A 51 24.10 -31.15 -17.07
C GLU A 51 23.00 -31.05 -18.14
N SER A 52 22.00 -30.24 -17.86
CA SER A 52 20.99 -29.84 -18.83
C SER A 52 21.43 -28.49 -19.41
N THR A 53 22.15 -28.55 -20.53
CA THR A 53 22.48 -27.38 -21.35
C THR A 53 21.19 -26.79 -21.93
N SER A 54 20.49 -26.00 -21.11
CA SER A 54 19.35 -25.21 -21.53
C SER A 54 19.88 -23.99 -22.27
N ALA A 55 19.60 -23.92 -23.58
CA ALA A 55 19.83 -22.73 -24.37
C ALA A 55 19.21 -21.50 -23.67
N PRO A 56 19.84 -20.32 -23.71
CA PRO A 56 19.29 -19.13 -23.10
C PRO A 56 17.99 -18.78 -23.83
N ALA A 57 16.86 -19.08 -23.20
CA ALA A 57 15.58 -18.55 -23.61
C ALA A 57 15.64 -17.04 -23.38
N THR A 58 15.83 -16.28 -24.46
CA THR A 58 15.71 -14.83 -24.46
C THR A 58 14.23 -14.48 -24.28
N ASN A 59 13.72 -14.69 -23.08
CA ASN A 59 12.41 -14.19 -22.68
C ASN A 59 12.55 -12.67 -22.62
N SER A 60 12.19 -11.99 -23.71
CA SER A 60 11.98 -10.55 -23.71
C SER A 60 10.78 -10.26 -22.80
N ALA A 61 11.03 -10.18 -21.49
CA ALA A 61 10.07 -9.71 -20.53
C ALA A 61 9.63 -8.32 -20.97
N THR A 62 8.32 -8.13 -21.15
CA THR A 62 7.75 -6.81 -21.42
C THR A 62 8.18 -5.87 -20.31
N ALA A 63 8.84 -4.76 -20.68
CA ALA A 63 9.32 -3.80 -19.71
C ALA A 63 8.14 -3.21 -18.91
N LEU A 64 8.29 -3.16 -17.58
CA LEU A 64 7.32 -2.55 -16.68
C LEU A 64 7.21 -1.05 -17.00
N PRO A 65 6.01 -0.50 -17.26
CA PRO A 65 5.85 0.93 -17.45
C PRO A 65 6.34 1.71 -16.22
N GLU A 66 7.12 2.76 -16.44
CA GLU A 66 7.84 3.45 -15.37
C GLU A 66 7.06 4.59 -14.71
N SER A 67 5.97 5.09 -15.32
CA SER A 67 5.23 6.22 -14.74
C SER A 67 3.80 6.34 -15.26
N CYS A 68 2.95 7.03 -14.50
CA CYS A 68 1.63 7.50 -14.95
C CYS A 68 1.33 8.90 -14.43
N THR A 69 0.39 9.61 -15.07
CA THR A 69 -0.07 10.93 -14.65
C THR A 69 -1.57 10.92 -14.37
N ALA A 70 -1.99 11.71 -13.39
CA ALA A 70 -3.38 11.85 -12.96
C ALA A 70 -3.79 13.32 -12.99
N THR A 71 -5.08 13.58 -13.24
CA THR A 71 -5.67 14.88 -12.92
C THR A 71 -6.14 14.82 -11.47
N PRO A 72 -5.63 15.69 -10.57
CA PRO A 72 -5.99 15.64 -9.15
C PRO A 72 -7.46 16.04 -8.97
N ALA A 73 -8.16 15.36 -8.07
CA ALA A 73 -9.50 15.72 -7.65
C ALA A 73 -9.43 16.46 -6.30
N GLY A 74 -9.74 17.77 -6.33
CA GLY A 74 -9.79 18.61 -5.12
C GLY A 74 -8.44 19.27 -4.76
N ALA A 75 -8.35 19.74 -3.51
CA ALA A 75 -7.23 20.52 -3.01
C ALA A 75 -5.96 19.69 -2.74
N PHE A 76 -6.12 18.41 -2.47
CA PHE A 76 -5.07 17.41 -2.39
C PHE A 76 -5.47 16.24 -3.27
N GLY A 77 -4.58 15.82 -4.18
CA GLY A 77 -4.85 14.75 -5.12
C GLY A 77 -3.61 14.32 -5.88
N LEU A 78 -3.65 13.10 -6.41
CA LEU A 78 -2.56 12.50 -7.18
C LEU A 78 -2.34 13.26 -8.49
N THR A 79 -1.07 13.51 -8.83
CA THR A 79 -0.66 14.12 -10.11
C THR A 79 0.25 13.22 -10.92
N ARG A 80 1.12 12.45 -10.27
CA ARG A 80 2.08 11.58 -10.93
C ARG A 80 2.49 10.40 -10.05
N VAL A 81 2.76 9.27 -10.68
CA VAL A 81 3.44 8.13 -10.05
C VAL A 81 4.65 7.74 -10.89
N ASP A 82 5.78 7.49 -10.23
CA ASP A 82 7.00 6.98 -10.84
C ASP A 82 7.44 5.67 -10.16
N LEU A 83 7.97 4.74 -10.96
CA LEU A 83 8.63 3.51 -10.54
C LEU A 83 10.09 3.58 -10.97
N THR A 84 11.00 3.75 -10.02
CA THR A 84 12.45 3.80 -10.28
C THR A 84 13.16 2.61 -9.62
N PRO A 85 14.35 2.21 -10.09
CA PRO A 85 15.21 1.32 -9.31
C PRO A 85 15.41 1.84 -7.88
N ALA A 86 15.35 0.95 -6.89
CA ALA A 86 15.64 1.32 -5.50
C ALA A 86 17.16 1.48 -5.31
N ALA A 87 17.58 2.62 -4.77
CA ALA A 87 19.00 2.90 -4.54
C ALA A 87 19.61 1.89 -3.55
N GLY A 88 20.75 1.30 -3.88
CA GLY A 88 21.41 0.30 -3.04
C GLY A 88 20.85 -1.12 -3.15
N HIS A 89 19.89 -1.37 -4.03
CA HIS A 89 19.24 -2.66 -4.22
C HIS A 89 19.52 -3.24 -5.62
N SER A 90 20.53 -4.09 -5.73
CA SER A 90 20.87 -4.77 -7.00
C SER A 90 19.99 -5.98 -7.31
N ASP A 91 19.08 -6.35 -6.40
CA ASP A 91 18.14 -7.47 -6.51
C ASP A 91 16.92 -7.15 -7.40
N GLY A 92 16.80 -5.91 -7.89
CA GLY A 92 15.69 -5.47 -8.73
C GLY A 92 14.53 -4.84 -7.96
N ALA A 93 14.68 -4.57 -6.66
CA ALA A 93 13.69 -3.78 -5.92
C ALA A 93 13.46 -2.41 -6.58
N LYS A 94 12.24 -1.88 -6.40
CA LYS A 94 11.81 -0.60 -6.98
C LYS A 94 11.40 0.37 -5.87
N THR A 95 11.51 1.65 -6.14
CA THR A 95 10.85 2.69 -5.36
C THR A 95 9.64 3.17 -6.15
N VAL A 96 8.46 3.11 -5.54
CA VAL A 96 7.28 3.84 -6.03
C VAL A 96 7.27 5.21 -5.38
N ARG A 97 7.09 6.25 -6.20
CA ARG A 97 6.94 7.63 -5.77
C ARG A 97 5.60 8.18 -6.24
N TRP A 98 4.70 8.47 -5.31
CA TRP A 98 3.49 9.23 -5.56
C TRP A 98 3.78 10.72 -5.38
N THR A 99 3.32 11.54 -6.32
CA THR A 99 3.38 13.00 -6.26
C THR A 99 1.97 13.57 -6.30
N THR A 100 1.70 14.56 -5.44
CA THR A 100 0.41 15.21 -5.30
C THR A 100 0.48 16.69 -5.66
N ASN A 101 -0.66 17.36 -5.85
CA ASN A 101 -0.72 18.79 -6.16
C ASN A 101 -0.49 19.71 -4.94
N SER A 102 -0.50 19.15 -3.73
CA SER A 102 -0.24 19.85 -2.48
C SER A 102 0.41 18.90 -1.45
N PRO A 103 1.05 19.42 -0.38
CA PRO A 103 1.55 18.59 0.71
C PRO A 103 0.45 17.72 1.34
N MET A 104 0.85 16.56 1.88
CA MET A 104 -0.07 15.63 2.53
C MET A 104 -0.81 16.29 3.72
N PRO A 105 -2.14 16.15 3.82
CA PRO A 105 -2.89 16.60 4.99
C PRO A 105 -2.37 15.98 6.28
N VAL A 106 -2.32 16.78 7.35
CA VAL A 106 -1.89 16.35 8.70
C VAL A 106 -3.06 15.85 9.57
N THR A 107 -4.27 15.81 9.01
CA THR A 107 -5.51 15.35 9.66
C THR A 107 -6.24 14.39 8.74
N GLY A 108 -6.98 13.46 9.31
CA GLY A 108 -7.74 12.45 8.56
C GLY A 108 -6.85 11.29 8.09
N THR A 109 -7.44 10.42 7.28
CA THR A 109 -6.75 9.25 6.74
C THR A 109 -6.30 9.51 5.31
N VAL A 110 -5.03 9.26 5.01
CA VAL A 110 -4.50 9.32 3.63
C VAL A 110 -3.91 7.96 3.26
N ALA A 111 -4.35 7.38 2.15
CA ALA A 111 -3.84 6.11 1.64
C ALA A 111 -3.25 6.29 0.24
N PHE A 112 -2.04 5.77 0.05
CA PHE A 112 -1.37 5.68 -1.24
C PHE A 112 -1.35 4.21 -1.65
N THR A 113 -1.87 3.91 -2.83
CA THR A 113 -1.90 2.53 -3.32
C THR A 113 -1.32 2.45 -4.73
N LEU A 114 -0.67 1.31 -4.98
CA LEU A 114 -0.34 0.84 -6.31
C LEU A 114 -0.84 -0.60 -6.41
N VAL A 115 -1.67 -0.87 -7.41
CA VAL A 115 -2.36 -2.15 -7.61
C VAL A 115 -1.97 -2.73 -8.96
N SER A 116 -1.54 -3.97 -8.96
CA SER A 116 -1.48 -4.86 -10.11
C SER A 116 -2.46 -6.01 -9.89
N GLY A 117 -2.75 -6.81 -10.91
CA GLY A 117 -3.68 -7.94 -10.77
C GLY A 117 -3.25 -9.01 -9.74
N THR A 118 -2.01 -8.94 -9.26
CA THR A 118 -1.30 -9.95 -8.47
C THR A 118 -0.83 -9.43 -7.12
N ILE A 119 -0.51 -8.13 -7.02
CA ILE A 119 -0.12 -7.48 -5.76
C ILE A 119 -0.74 -6.09 -5.59
N MET A 120 -0.83 -5.64 -4.34
CA MET A 120 -1.09 -4.27 -3.97
C MET A 120 0.01 -3.77 -3.03
N ARG A 121 0.67 -2.65 -3.39
CA ARG A 121 1.49 -1.88 -2.45
C ARG A 121 0.64 -0.79 -1.82
N GLY A 122 0.43 -0.86 -0.51
CA GLY A 122 -0.24 0.19 0.27
C GLY A 122 0.67 0.91 1.27
N VAL A 123 0.48 2.21 1.40
CA VAL A 123 0.98 3.04 2.49
C VAL A 123 -0.18 3.87 3.05
N LYS A 124 -0.38 3.89 4.36
CA LYS A 124 -1.51 4.58 5.00
C LYS A 124 -1.06 5.42 6.18
N PHE A 125 -1.53 6.65 6.22
CA PHE A 125 -1.34 7.60 7.31
C PHE A 125 -2.70 7.93 7.94
N ASN A 126 -2.71 8.15 9.25
CA ASN A 126 -3.84 8.73 9.98
C ASN A 126 -3.32 9.88 10.84
N ASP A 127 -3.84 11.09 10.61
CA ASP A 127 -3.40 12.33 11.26
C ASP A 127 -1.87 12.53 11.13
N GLY A 128 -1.34 12.27 9.93
CA GLY A 128 0.09 12.33 9.62
C GLY A 128 0.95 11.18 10.18
N ALA A 129 0.41 10.33 11.06
CA ALA A 129 1.13 9.17 11.59
C ALA A 129 0.99 7.96 10.66
N LEU A 130 2.09 7.28 10.35
CA LEU A 130 2.08 6.03 9.57
C LEU A 130 1.37 4.92 10.35
N ILE A 131 0.30 4.36 9.78
CA ILE A 131 -0.47 3.26 10.37
C ILE A 131 -0.43 1.97 9.55
N ALA A 132 -0.01 2.02 8.28
CA ALA A 132 0.21 0.83 7.46
C ALA A 132 1.28 1.04 6.38
N ASN A 133 2.09 0.01 6.13
CA ASN A 133 3.09 -0.04 5.06
C ASN A 133 3.29 -1.50 4.66
N TYR A 134 2.73 -1.91 3.53
CA TYR A 134 2.61 -3.34 3.20
C TYR A 134 2.63 -3.63 1.71
N VAL A 135 2.92 -4.88 1.37
CA VAL A 135 2.56 -5.51 0.10
C VAL A 135 1.53 -6.59 0.40
N PHE A 136 0.40 -6.55 -0.30
CA PHE A 136 -0.66 -7.55 -0.19
C PHE A 136 -0.71 -8.39 -1.45
N HIS A 137 -0.75 -9.71 -1.30
CA HIS A 137 -0.78 -10.67 -2.39
C HIS A 137 -2.18 -11.32 -2.47
N PRO A 138 -3.15 -10.75 -3.22
CA PRO A 138 -4.53 -11.23 -3.27
C PRO A 138 -4.71 -12.70 -3.64
N THR A 139 -3.78 -13.30 -4.39
CA THR A 139 -3.88 -14.68 -4.86
C THR A 139 -3.57 -15.72 -3.78
N VAL A 140 -2.70 -15.38 -2.83
CA VAL A 140 -2.26 -16.26 -1.75
C VAL A 140 -2.77 -15.80 -0.37
N ALA A 141 -3.31 -14.58 -0.29
CA ALA A 141 -3.81 -13.88 0.91
C ALA A 141 -2.80 -13.46 2.03
N PRO A 142 -1.46 -13.60 1.94
CA PRO A 142 -0.56 -12.97 2.90
C PRO A 142 -0.47 -11.47 2.65
N GLN A 143 -0.34 -10.74 3.75
CA GLN A 143 0.10 -9.36 3.77
C GLN A 143 1.51 -9.32 4.35
N ASP A 144 2.46 -8.82 3.58
CA ASP A 144 3.83 -8.58 4.01
C ASP A 144 3.94 -7.15 4.54
N ASN A 145 4.04 -7.02 5.86
CA ASN A 145 4.30 -5.73 6.50
C ASN A 145 5.77 -5.37 6.35
N LEU A 146 6.03 -4.15 5.88
CA LEU A 146 7.38 -3.69 5.59
C LEU A 146 7.90 -2.78 6.70
N THR A 147 9.11 -3.10 7.17
CA THR A 147 9.78 -2.39 8.27
C THR A 147 10.48 -1.12 7.83
N ILE A 148 10.86 -1.02 6.55
CA ILE A 148 11.47 0.19 5.98
C ILE A 148 10.36 1.21 5.77
N PRO A 149 10.35 2.33 6.51
CA PRO A 149 9.29 3.31 6.43
C PRO A 149 9.30 4.01 5.06
N PRO A 150 8.13 4.47 4.57
CA PRO A 150 8.08 5.38 3.44
C PRO A 150 8.76 6.70 3.79
N GLN A 151 9.25 7.40 2.77
CA GLN A 151 9.78 8.75 2.90
C GLN A 151 8.74 9.76 2.42
N THR A 152 8.55 10.83 3.19
CA THR A 152 7.67 11.95 2.85
C THR A 152 8.51 13.21 2.65
N ASP A 153 8.42 13.83 1.48
CA ASP A 153 9.11 15.09 1.17
C ASP A 153 8.17 16.02 0.40
N GLY A 154 7.71 17.08 1.08
CA GLY A 154 6.76 18.04 0.53
C GLY A 154 5.46 17.39 0.05
N ASN A 155 5.26 17.38 -1.27
CA ASN A 155 4.12 16.80 -1.97
C ASN A 155 4.42 15.39 -2.54
N THR A 156 5.45 14.71 -2.01
CA THR A 156 5.83 13.38 -2.47
C THR A 156 5.85 12.36 -1.33
N VAL A 157 5.42 11.15 -1.65
CA VAL A 157 5.56 9.96 -0.80
C VAL A 157 6.27 8.90 -1.60
N SER A 158 7.37 8.36 -1.07
CA SER A 158 8.15 7.31 -1.71
C SER A 158 8.21 6.06 -0.84
N ALA A 159 8.08 4.87 -1.44
CA ALA A 159 8.09 3.61 -0.72
C ALA A 159 8.78 2.49 -1.50
N LEU A 160 9.52 1.63 -0.80
CA LEU A 160 10.27 0.51 -1.39
C LEU A 160 9.35 -0.68 -1.69
N ILE A 161 9.23 -1.09 -2.96
CA ILE A 161 8.66 -2.37 -3.39
C ILE A 161 9.77 -3.43 -3.40
N PRO A 162 9.70 -4.48 -2.55
CA PRO A 162 10.68 -5.56 -2.52
C PRO A 162 10.80 -6.27 -3.88
N ALA A 163 11.99 -6.76 -4.22
CA ALA A 163 12.24 -7.42 -5.51
C ALA A 163 11.28 -8.58 -5.81
N ALA A 164 10.94 -9.39 -4.80
CA ALA A 164 9.96 -10.48 -4.95
C ALA A 164 8.59 -9.97 -5.43
N ALA A 165 8.12 -8.86 -4.86
CA ALA A 165 6.86 -8.22 -5.23
C ALA A 165 6.96 -7.51 -6.60
N VAL A 166 8.13 -6.97 -6.98
CA VAL A 166 8.33 -6.35 -8.31
C VAL A 166 8.13 -7.36 -9.43
N ALA A 167 8.58 -8.60 -9.27
CA ALA A 167 8.37 -9.66 -10.25
C ALA A 167 6.87 -9.95 -10.49
N GLU A 168 6.03 -9.69 -9.49
CA GLU A 168 4.59 -9.92 -9.57
C GLU A 168 3.84 -8.75 -10.22
N LEU A 169 4.36 -7.51 -10.20
CA LEU A 169 3.68 -6.32 -10.76
C LEU A 169 3.22 -6.50 -12.21
N GLY A 170 3.92 -7.32 -13.00
CA GLY A 170 3.63 -7.55 -14.41
C GLY A 170 3.85 -6.30 -15.26
N SER A 171 3.15 -6.20 -16.39
CA SER A 171 3.23 -5.05 -17.30
C SER A 171 2.09 -4.04 -17.13
N THR A 172 1.15 -4.30 -16.20
CA THR A 172 -0.06 -3.51 -16.00
C THR A 172 -0.26 -3.22 -14.53
N TRP A 173 -0.37 -1.95 -14.18
CA TRP A 173 -0.63 -1.50 -12.83
C TRP A 173 -1.47 -0.22 -12.85
N SER A 174 -2.03 0.13 -11.70
CA SER A 174 -2.72 1.40 -11.48
C SER A 174 -2.31 1.94 -10.12
N ALA A 175 -2.44 3.24 -9.91
CA ALA A 175 -2.16 3.86 -8.62
C ALA A 175 -3.25 4.86 -8.26
N ASP A 176 -3.50 4.99 -6.97
CA ASP A 176 -4.55 5.83 -6.41
C ASP A 176 -4.05 6.51 -5.13
N VAL A 177 -4.61 7.67 -4.82
CA VAL A 177 -4.47 8.34 -3.54
C VAL A 177 -5.86 8.62 -3.00
N GLU A 178 -6.14 8.14 -1.80
CA GLU A 178 -7.42 8.34 -1.13
C GLU A 178 -7.25 9.24 0.09
N VAL A 179 -8.22 10.12 0.32
CA VAL A 179 -8.39 10.88 1.58
C VAL A 179 -9.73 10.49 2.17
N ASP A 180 -9.72 10.00 3.41
CA ASP A 180 -10.91 9.52 4.11
C ASP A 180 -11.74 8.52 3.28
N ALA A 181 -11.03 7.64 2.57
CA ALA A 181 -11.57 6.63 1.64
C ALA A 181 -12.24 7.18 0.37
N GLU A 182 -12.07 8.46 0.06
CA GLU A 182 -12.45 9.04 -1.24
C GLU A 182 -11.22 9.17 -2.15
N SER A 183 -11.30 8.63 -3.37
CA SER A 183 -10.22 8.78 -4.35
C SER A 183 -10.05 10.25 -4.73
N THR A 184 -8.81 10.72 -4.62
CA THR A 184 -8.38 12.08 -4.95
C THR A 184 -7.54 12.13 -6.22
N GLY A 185 -7.40 11.00 -6.92
CA GLY A 185 -6.74 10.92 -8.20
C GLY A 185 -6.20 9.51 -8.45
N LYS A 186 -6.49 8.99 -9.64
CA LYS A 186 -6.07 7.67 -10.09
C LYS A 186 -5.33 7.77 -11.42
N CYS A 187 -4.31 6.95 -11.62
CA CYS A 187 -3.68 6.79 -12.93
C CYS A 187 -3.34 5.34 -13.27
N VAL A 188 -3.18 5.11 -14.57
CA VAL A 188 -2.71 3.89 -15.22
C VAL A 188 -1.63 4.37 -16.21
N PRO A 189 -0.48 3.68 -16.31
CA PRO A 189 0.58 4.03 -17.26
C PRO A 189 0.16 3.87 -18.72
#